data_AF-A0A832ESZ4-F1
#
_entry.id   AF-A0A832ESZ4-F1
#
_cell.length_a   1.000
_cell.length_b   1.000
_cell.length_c   1.000
_cell.angle_alpha   90.00
_cell.angle_beta   90.00
_cell.angle_gamma   90.00
#
_symmetry.space_group_name_H-M   'P 1'
#
loop_
_entity.id
_entity.type
_entity.pdbx_description
1 polymer ?
#
loop_
_entity_poly.entity_id
_entity_poly.type
_entity_poly.pdbx_seq_one_letter_code
_entity_poly.pdbx_strand_id
1 'polypeptide(L)'
;MKRLWVIVLLALGCQRPPPDGKIHITYWEKWSGREADAMQQVVDQFNRSQDRIHVEFLSTSAVDRKTLVATAGGDPPDVAGLWVPNIYSFADNNALTPLDDFIRAEGYSLEAWAARYVPVYMQMVEYKGRYYGLPATPATTALHWNKRMFREAGLDPERPPRTVAELDEFAEKLTRRDPRTGAIVQLGFLPQE
;
A
#
# COMPACT_ATOMS: atom_id res chain seq x y z
N MET A 1 -45.84 22.84 -20.55
CA MET A 1 -44.52 22.97 -19.90
C MET A 1 -44.53 22.16 -18.60
N LYS A 2 -43.89 20.98 -18.56
CA LYS A 2 -43.84 20.14 -17.35
C LYS A 2 -42.56 20.48 -16.59
N ARG A 3 -42.69 20.98 -15.37
CA ARG A 3 -41.56 21.24 -14.46
C ARG A 3 -41.18 19.95 -13.75
N LEU A 4 -39.96 19.48 -13.98
CA LEU A 4 -39.36 18.36 -13.26
C LEU A 4 -38.80 18.89 -11.94
N TRP A 5 -39.31 18.41 -10.82
CA TRP A 5 -38.76 18.70 -9.50
C TRP A 5 -37.79 17.59 -9.15
N VAL A 6 -36.49 17.90 -9.10
CA VAL A 6 -35.48 17.00 -8.55
C VAL A 6 -35.48 17.22 -7.04
N ILE A 7 -36.04 16.26 -6.30
CA ILE A 7 -35.85 16.18 -4.86
C ILE A 7 -34.47 15.58 -4.64
N VAL A 8 -33.51 16.40 -4.24
CA VAL A 8 -32.23 15.93 -3.71
C VAL A 8 -32.50 15.46 -2.28
N LEU A 9 -32.63 14.14 -2.10
CA LEU A 9 -32.51 13.53 -0.78
C LEU A 9 -31.03 13.58 -0.39
N LEU A 10 -30.67 14.55 0.45
CA LEU A 10 -29.44 14.50 1.23
C LEU A 10 -29.59 13.39 2.26
N ALA A 11 -29.31 12.15 1.85
CA ALA A 11 -29.03 11.08 2.80
C ALA A 11 -27.66 11.41 3.42
N LEU A 12 -27.69 12.12 4.55
CA LEU A 12 -26.57 12.13 5.49
C LEU A 12 -26.35 10.67 5.89
N GLY A 13 -25.31 10.06 5.32
CA GLY A 13 -24.86 8.71 5.61
C GLY A 13 -24.34 8.61 7.03
N CYS A 14 -25.20 8.74 8.03
CA CYS A 14 -24.88 8.28 9.36
C CYS A 14 -25.07 6.76 9.34
N GLN A 15 -24.02 6.00 9.01
CA GLN A 15 -23.90 4.65 9.55
C GLN A 15 -23.86 4.82 11.07
N ARG A 16 -25.03 4.71 11.72
CA ARG A 16 -25.10 4.68 13.18
C ARG A 16 -24.30 3.45 13.62
N PRO A 17 -23.22 3.64 14.39
CA PRO A 17 -22.52 2.50 14.96
C PRO A 17 -23.49 1.67 15.80
N PRO A 18 -23.28 0.35 15.90
CA PRO A 18 -24.03 -0.49 16.83
C PRO A 18 -24.09 0.16 18.22
N PRO A 19 -25.24 0.16 18.92
CA PRO A 19 -25.37 0.75 20.25
C PRO A 19 -24.75 -0.15 21.33
N ASP A 20 -23.50 -0.57 21.13
CA ASP A 20 -22.73 -1.43 22.03
C ASP A 20 -21.83 -0.63 22.99
N GLY A 21 -21.85 0.70 22.88
CA GLY A 21 -21.06 1.61 23.71
C GLY A 21 -19.57 1.70 23.32
N LYS A 22 -19.16 1.07 22.22
CA LYS A 22 -17.79 1.10 21.71
C LYS A 22 -17.58 2.23 20.70
N ILE A 23 -16.32 2.64 20.55
CA ILE A 23 -15.88 3.49 19.44
C ILE A 23 -15.65 2.56 18.24
N HIS A 24 -16.41 2.75 17.17
CA HIS A 24 -16.24 1.97 15.95
C HIS A 24 -15.29 2.69 15.01
N ILE A 25 -14.31 1.96 14.48
CA ILE A 25 -13.26 2.45 13.59
C ILE A 25 -13.31 1.61 12.31
N THR A 26 -13.51 2.27 11.18
CA THR A 26 -13.49 1.62 9.87
C THR A 26 -12.06 1.61 9.32
N TYR A 27 -11.58 0.42 8.95
CA TYR A 27 -10.25 0.25 8.37
C TYR A 27 -10.33 -0.41 6.99
N TRP A 28 -9.97 0.34 5.95
CA TRP A 28 -9.90 -0.16 4.58
C TRP A 28 -8.46 -0.51 4.19
N GLU A 29 -8.24 -1.68 3.60
CA GLU A 29 -6.91 -2.18 3.24
C GLU A 29 -6.84 -2.63 1.77
N LYS A 30 -5.71 -2.35 1.11
CA LYS A 30 -5.46 -2.72 -0.29
C LYS A 30 -5.12 -4.20 -0.46
N TRP A 31 -4.47 -4.78 0.55
CA TRP A 31 -4.03 -6.16 0.52
C TRP A 31 -5.24 -7.10 0.52
N SER A 32 -5.13 -8.20 -0.20
CA SER A 32 -6.16 -9.22 -0.38
C SER A 32 -5.57 -10.62 -0.18
N GLY A 33 -6.40 -11.66 -0.13
CA GLY A 33 -5.91 -13.03 0.05
C GLY A 33 -5.18 -13.21 1.39
N ARG A 34 -4.00 -13.84 1.37
CA ARG A 34 -3.26 -14.21 2.58
C ARG A 34 -2.85 -13.01 3.43
N GLU A 35 -2.52 -11.90 2.78
CA GLU A 35 -2.14 -10.66 3.44
C GLU A 35 -3.35 -10.02 4.15
N ALA A 36 -4.55 -10.10 3.56
CA ALA A 36 -5.78 -9.68 4.22
C ALA A 36 -6.12 -10.57 5.41
N ASP A 37 -5.97 -11.89 5.27
CA ASP A 37 -6.20 -12.84 6.37
C ASP A 37 -5.25 -12.57 7.54
N ALA A 38 -3.98 -12.28 7.26
CA ALA A 38 -3.00 -11.91 8.27
C ALA A 38 -3.37 -10.59 8.97
N MET A 39 -3.82 -9.58 8.22
CA MET A 39 -4.26 -8.32 8.81
C MET A 39 -5.53 -8.47 9.66
N GLN A 40 -6.48 -9.30 9.22
CA GLN A 40 -7.68 -9.63 10.01
C GLN A 40 -7.29 -10.22 11.38
N GLN A 41 -6.27 -11.08 11.44
CA GLN A 41 -5.80 -11.62 12.72
C GLN A 41 -5.27 -10.53 13.67
N VAL A 42 -4.56 -9.53 13.13
CA VAL A 42 -4.08 -8.37 13.91
C VAL A 42 -5.25 -7.55 14.43
N VAL A 43 -6.22 -7.26 13.55
CA VAL A 43 -7.46 -6.53 13.92
C VAL A 43 -8.24 -7.28 15.01
N ASP A 44 -8.41 -8.58 14.85
CA ASP A 44 -9.09 -9.42 15.83
C ASP A 44 -8.36 -9.45 17.18
N GLN A 45 -7.03 -9.49 17.16
CA GLN A 45 -6.23 -9.43 18.38
C GLN A 45 -6.39 -8.08 19.08
N PHE A 46 -6.36 -6.98 18.33
CA PHE A 46 -6.60 -5.65 18.88
C PHE A 46 -8.00 -5.53 19.49
N ASN A 47 -9.04 -5.97 18.76
CA ASN A 47 -10.42 -5.98 19.23
C ASN A 47 -10.63 -6.85 20.48
N ARG A 48 -9.84 -7.91 20.67
CA ARG A 48 -9.88 -8.77 21.88
C ARG A 48 -9.07 -8.22 23.05
N SER A 49 -8.07 -7.37 22.80
CA SER A 49 -7.18 -6.86 23.85
C SER A 49 -7.81 -5.79 24.73
N GLN A 50 -8.97 -5.25 24.34
CA GLN A 50 -9.65 -4.14 25.00
C GLN A 50 -11.15 -4.11 24.66
N ASP A 51 -11.96 -3.38 25.44
CA ASP A 51 -13.41 -3.27 25.24
C ASP A 51 -13.93 -1.89 24.79
N ARG A 52 -13.04 -0.93 24.57
CA ARG A 52 -13.37 0.47 24.21
C ARG A 52 -13.55 0.70 22.71
N ILE A 53 -12.79 0.03 21.85
CA ILE A 53 -12.72 0.26 20.41
C ILE A 53 -13.09 -1.04 19.68
N HIS A 54 -13.86 -0.92 18.60
CA HIS A 54 -14.10 -2.00 17.65
C HIS A 54 -13.64 -1.56 16.27
N VAL A 55 -12.69 -2.30 15.69
CA VAL A 55 -12.19 -2.04 14.33
C VAL A 55 -12.91 -2.97 13.35
N GLU A 56 -13.61 -2.36 12.40
CA GLU A 56 -14.24 -3.03 11.26
C GLU A 56 -13.26 -3.04 10.08
N PHE A 57 -12.74 -4.22 9.75
CA PHE A 57 -11.77 -4.39 8.66
C PHE A 57 -12.46 -4.68 7.33
N LEU A 58 -12.04 -3.98 6.28
CA LEU A 58 -12.47 -4.21 4.90
C LEU A 58 -11.25 -4.29 3.98
N SER A 59 -10.97 -5.48 3.46
CA SER A 59 -10.07 -5.63 2.31
C SER A 59 -10.81 -5.25 1.03
N THR A 60 -10.25 -4.34 0.24
CA THR A 60 -10.88 -3.87 -1.00
C THR A 60 -9.87 -3.51 -2.09
N SER A 61 -10.19 -3.89 -3.32
CA SER A 61 -9.51 -3.39 -4.52
C SER A 61 -9.73 -1.89 -4.72
N ALA A 62 -8.78 -1.23 -5.37
CA ALA A 62 -8.83 0.21 -5.69
C ALA A 62 -9.13 1.08 -4.46
N VAL A 63 -8.54 0.70 -3.32
CA VAL A 63 -8.76 1.40 -2.04
C VAL A 63 -8.41 2.88 -2.15
N ASP A 64 -7.38 3.24 -2.91
CA ASP A 64 -6.99 4.62 -3.19
C ASP A 64 -8.15 5.43 -3.78
N ARG A 65 -8.75 4.95 -4.88
CA ARG A 65 -9.87 5.65 -5.53
C ARG A 65 -11.10 5.69 -4.62
N LYS A 66 -11.40 4.58 -3.94
CA LYS A 66 -12.55 4.49 -3.04
C LYS A 66 -12.41 5.43 -1.87
N THR A 67 -11.27 5.44 -1.19
CA THR A 67 -10.98 6.34 -0.07
C THR A 67 -11.08 7.78 -0.52
N LEU A 68 -10.46 8.17 -1.65
CA LEU A 68 -10.51 9.56 -2.12
C LEU A 68 -11.94 10.03 -2.45
N VAL A 69 -12.74 9.18 -3.10
CA VAL A 69 -14.15 9.48 -3.40
C VAL A 69 -14.99 9.56 -2.12
N ALA A 70 -14.77 8.64 -1.17
CA ALA A 70 -15.45 8.61 0.11
C ALA A 70 -15.12 9.88 0.94
N THR A 71 -13.85 10.29 0.96
CA THR A 71 -13.41 11.57 1.56
C THR A 71 -14.10 12.76 0.91
N ALA A 72 -14.13 12.83 -0.42
CA ALA A 72 -14.82 13.92 -1.13
C ALA A 72 -16.34 13.92 -0.89
N GLY A 73 -16.93 12.75 -0.63
CA GLY A 73 -18.33 12.58 -0.23
C GLY A 73 -18.62 12.89 1.24
N GLY A 74 -17.58 13.15 2.06
CA GLY A 74 -17.71 13.45 3.48
C GLY A 74 -17.89 12.22 4.38
N ASP A 75 -17.59 11.03 3.87
CA ASP A 75 -17.72 9.75 4.60
C ASP A 75 -16.49 8.84 4.37
N PRO A 76 -15.26 9.30 4.71
CA PRO A 76 -14.04 8.51 4.54
C PRO A 76 -13.94 7.36 5.57
N PRO A 77 -13.14 6.32 5.29
CA PRO A 77 -12.73 5.40 6.36
C PRO A 77 -11.85 6.13 7.39
N ASP A 78 -11.90 5.68 8.64
CA ASP A 78 -11.05 6.22 9.72
C ASP A 78 -9.56 5.88 9.50
N VAL A 79 -9.30 4.69 8.97
CA VAL A 79 -7.94 4.21 8.64
C VAL A 79 -7.94 3.66 7.21
N ALA A 80 -6.94 4.05 6.41
CA ALA A 80 -6.75 3.53 5.07
C ALA A 80 -5.31 3.03 4.86
N GLY A 81 -5.19 1.76 4.50
CA GLY A 81 -3.95 1.16 4.01
C GLY A 81 -3.71 1.55 2.56
N LEU A 82 -3.00 2.66 2.34
CA LEU A 82 -2.71 3.21 1.01
C LEU A 82 -1.34 2.78 0.48
N TRP A 83 -1.09 3.06 -0.80
CA TRP A 83 0.25 2.98 -1.39
C TRP A 83 1.03 4.26 -1.08
N VAL A 84 2.36 4.14 -0.90
CA VAL A 84 3.24 5.29 -0.66
C VAL A 84 3.05 6.42 -1.69
N PRO A 85 2.95 6.15 -3.01
CA PRO A 85 2.72 7.22 -3.99
C PRO A 85 1.44 8.03 -3.76
N ASN A 86 0.44 7.48 -3.04
CA ASN A 86 -0.80 8.18 -2.76
C ASN A 86 -0.64 9.28 -1.69
N ILE A 87 0.29 9.12 -0.74
CA ILE A 87 0.48 10.04 0.41
C ILE A 87 0.53 11.49 -0.04
N TYR A 88 1.42 11.81 -0.98
CA TYR A 88 1.64 13.17 -1.47
C TYR A 88 0.36 13.79 -2.04
N SER A 89 -0.28 13.06 -2.97
CA SER A 89 -1.50 13.55 -3.63
C SER A 89 -2.67 13.67 -2.66
N PHE A 90 -2.84 12.76 -1.70
CA PHE A 90 -3.94 12.82 -0.76
C PHE A 90 -3.73 13.94 0.26
N ALA A 91 -2.50 14.12 0.76
CA ALA A 91 -2.16 15.22 1.63
C ALA A 91 -2.39 16.58 0.95
N ASP A 92 -2.03 16.72 -0.33
CA ASP A 92 -2.31 17.95 -1.10
C ASP A 92 -3.80 18.23 -1.28
N ASN A 93 -4.63 17.18 -1.36
CA ASN A 93 -6.08 17.29 -1.42
C ASN A 93 -6.74 17.43 -0.03
N ASN A 94 -5.97 17.59 1.05
CA ASN A 94 -6.45 17.58 2.43
C ASN A 94 -7.25 16.31 2.79
N ALA A 95 -6.94 15.19 2.14
CA ALA A 95 -7.61 13.91 2.35
C ALA A 95 -6.93 13.02 3.41
N LEU A 96 -5.82 13.49 4.00
CA LEU A 96 -5.12 12.83 5.10
C LEU A 96 -4.89 13.81 6.25
N THR A 97 -5.09 13.33 7.47
CA THR A 97 -4.78 14.08 8.68
C THR A 97 -3.27 13.98 8.98
N PRO A 98 -2.57 15.10 9.24
CA PRO A 98 -1.18 15.05 9.68
C PRO A 98 -1.09 14.42 11.08
N LEU A 99 -0.10 13.55 11.28
CA LEU A 99 0.05 12.75 12.49
C LEU A 99 0.90 13.42 13.57
N ASP A 100 1.57 14.52 13.25
CA ASP A 100 2.52 15.21 14.11
C ASP A 100 1.97 15.53 15.51
N ASP A 101 0.74 16.03 15.58
CA ASP A 101 0.12 16.42 16.86
C ASP A 101 -0.27 15.19 17.69
N PHE A 102 -0.67 14.09 17.04
CA PHE A 102 -0.91 12.81 17.71
C PHE A 102 0.39 12.22 18.27
N ILE A 103 1.47 12.28 17.49
CA ILE A 103 2.80 11.82 17.93
C ILE A 103 3.26 12.60 19.18
N ARG A 104 3.08 13.93 19.17
CA ARG A 104 3.42 14.77 20.32
C ARG A 104 2.51 14.52 21.53
N ALA A 105 1.22 14.28 21.30
CA ALA A 105 0.27 13.97 22.37
C ALA A 105 0.63 12.67 23.11
N GLU A 106 1.23 11.71 22.41
CA GLU A 106 1.78 10.48 22.99
C GLU A 106 3.14 10.66 23.68
N GLY A 107 3.65 11.90 23.77
CA GLY A 107 4.88 12.24 24.50
C GLY A 107 6.17 12.05 23.70
N TYR A 108 6.09 11.86 22.38
CA TYR A 108 7.27 11.72 21.52
C TYR A 108 7.62 13.03 20.81
N SER A 109 8.92 13.29 20.64
CA SER A 109 9.35 14.23 19.59
C SER A 109 9.20 13.56 18.21
N LEU A 110 9.11 14.36 17.15
CA LEU A 110 9.00 13.82 15.79
C LEU A 110 10.23 13.00 15.41
N GLU A 111 11.41 13.43 15.85
CA GLU A 111 12.69 12.75 15.63
C GLU A 111 12.73 11.42 16.38
N ALA A 112 12.32 11.41 17.65
CA ALA A 112 12.25 10.19 18.45
C ALA A 112 11.25 9.18 17.88
N TRP A 113 10.14 9.65 17.34
CA TRP A 113 9.16 8.81 16.66
C TRP A 113 9.72 8.21 15.36
N ALA A 114 10.29 9.06 14.50
CA ALA A 114 10.85 8.65 13.22
C ALA A 114 12.02 7.65 13.38
N ALA A 115 12.81 7.80 14.45
CA ALA A 115 13.92 6.89 14.77
C ALA A 115 13.48 5.43 15.05
N ARG A 116 12.19 5.17 15.26
CA ARG A 116 11.64 3.82 15.44
C ARG A 116 11.50 3.05 14.12
N TYR A 117 11.65 3.74 12.99
CA TYR A 117 11.50 3.20 11.64
C TYR A 117 12.80 3.33 10.86
N VAL A 118 12.93 2.56 9.77
CA VAL A 118 14.04 2.77 8.82
C VAL A 118 13.87 4.15 8.17
N PRO A 119 14.90 5.03 8.16
CA PRO A 119 14.74 6.44 7.79
C PRO A 119 14.07 6.68 6.43
N VAL A 120 14.41 5.88 5.41
CA VAL A 120 13.85 6.03 4.05
C VAL A 120 12.33 5.87 4.02
N TYR A 121 11.75 4.98 4.85
CA TYR A 121 10.31 4.77 4.86
C TYR A 121 9.56 5.89 5.58
N MET A 122 10.18 6.53 6.57
CA MET A 122 9.59 7.72 7.20
C MET A 122 9.61 8.93 6.26
N GLN A 123 10.69 9.10 5.50
CA GLN A 123 10.78 10.15 4.48
C GLN A 123 9.69 10.00 3.40
N MET A 124 9.33 8.76 3.06
CA MET A 124 8.29 8.45 2.08
C MET A 124 6.87 8.84 2.53
N VAL A 125 6.63 8.99 3.83
CA VAL A 125 5.33 9.40 4.39
C VAL A 125 5.34 10.85 4.88
N GLU A 126 6.46 11.55 4.71
CA GLU A 126 6.60 12.97 4.99
C GLU A 126 6.22 13.80 3.76
N TYR A 127 5.40 14.82 3.96
CA TYR A 127 5.07 15.79 2.92
C TYR A 127 4.98 17.20 3.50
N LYS A 128 5.65 18.17 2.88
CA LYS A 128 5.69 19.57 3.32
C LYS A 128 6.01 19.73 4.82
N GLY A 129 6.93 18.91 5.33
CA GLY A 129 7.41 18.96 6.72
C GLY A 129 6.47 18.35 7.76
N ARG A 130 5.51 17.51 7.36
CA ARG A 130 4.56 16.80 8.25
C ARG A 130 4.45 15.34 7.86
N TYR A 131 4.14 14.47 8.82
CA TYR A 131 3.90 13.06 8.56
C TYR A 131 2.41 12.81 8.28
N TYR A 132 2.11 12.17 7.15
CA TYR A 132 0.74 11.87 6.72
C TYR A 132 0.42 10.36 6.71
N GLY A 133 1.32 9.54 7.24
CA GLY A 133 1.12 8.10 7.33
C GLY A 133 2.15 7.43 8.24
N LEU A 134 1.94 6.14 8.49
CA LEU A 134 2.88 5.28 9.20
C LEU A 134 3.30 4.13 8.28
N PRO A 135 4.61 3.84 8.16
CA PRO A 135 5.06 2.68 7.39
C PRO A 135 4.60 1.36 8.03
N ALA A 136 3.75 0.61 7.34
CA ALA A 136 3.21 -0.67 7.84
C ALA A 136 3.81 -1.89 7.11
N THR A 137 3.86 -1.86 5.78
CA THR A 137 4.37 -2.97 4.95
C THR A 137 5.44 -2.47 3.98
N PRO A 138 6.65 -2.13 4.47
CA PRO A 138 7.73 -1.67 3.62
C PRO A 138 8.23 -2.78 2.69
N ALA A 139 8.56 -2.42 1.45
CA ALA A 139 9.14 -3.32 0.46
C ALA A 139 10.32 -2.64 -0.25
N THR A 140 11.21 -3.45 -0.79
CA THR A 140 12.32 -3.01 -1.66
C THR A 140 12.36 -3.89 -2.89
N THR A 141 12.88 -3.35 -3.99
CA THR A 141 13.09 -4.10 -5.22
C THR A 141 14.41 -4.86 -5.15
N ALA A 142 14.38 -6.13 -5.52
CA ALA A 142 15.58 -6.95 -5.64
C ALA A 142 15.56 -7.72 -6.97
N LEU A 143 16.71 -7.76 -7.64
CA LEU A 143 16.89 -8.61 -8.81
C LEU A 143 17.00 -10.06 -8.35
N HIS A 144 16.00 -10.85 -8.70
CA HIS A 144 16.03 -12.31 -8.54
C HIS A 144 16.44 -12.94 -9.87
N TRP A 145 17.27 -13.97 -9.81
CA TRP A 145 17.66 -14.71 -11.01
C TRP A 145 17.62 -16.22 -10.78
N ASN A 146 17.34 -16.95 -11.86
CA ASN A 146 17.31 -18.40 -11.83
C ASN A 146 18.72 -18.96 -12.02
N LYS A 147 19.32 -19.45 -10.93
CA LYS A 147 20.66 -20.06 -10.94
C LYS A 147 20.81 -21.22 -11.93
N ARG A 148 19.75 -21.99 -12.17
CA ARG A 148 19.77 -23.08 -13.16
C ARG A 148 19.89 -22.51 -14.58
N MET A 149 19.10 -21.49 -14.92
CA MET A 149 19.18 -20.84 -16.24
C MET A 149 20.53 -20.17 -16.47
N PHE A 150 21.14 -19.59 -15.44
CA PHE A 150 22.50 -19.05 -15.53
C PHE A 150 23.52 -20.12 -15.92
N ARG A 151 23.53 -21.27 -15.22
CA ARG A 151 24.43 -22.39 -15.58
C ARG A 151 24.18 -22.91 -16.99
N GLU A 152 22.92 -23.07 -17.37
CA GLU A 152 22.52 -23.52 -18.71
C GLU A 152 22.93 -22.53 -19.82
N ALA A 153 23.17 -21.25 -19.50
CA ALA A 153 23.64 -20.20 -20.39
C ALA A 153 25.16 -19.94 -20.28
N GLY A 154 25.89 -20.73 -19.49
CA GLY A 154 27.33 -20.54 -19.26
C GLY A 154 27.70 -19.35 -18.38
N LEU A 155 26.75 -18.82 -17.60
CA LEU A 155 26.95 -17.75 -16.63
C LEU A 155 27.25 -18.34 -15.23
N ASP A 156 27.98 -17.59 -14.42
CA ASP A 156 28.23 -17.93 -13.01
C ASP A 156 26.95 -17.70 -12.18
N PRO A 157 26.32 -18.75 -11.61
CA PRO A 157 25.08 -18.62 -10.85
C PRO A 157 25.21 -17.83 -9.55
N GLU A 158 26.42 -17.59 -9.05
CA GLU A 158 26.67 -16.82 -7.82
C GLU A 158 27.06 -15.36 -8.10
N ARG A 159 27.20 -14.96 -9.38
CA ARG A 159 27.54 -13.59 -9.78
C ARG A 159 26.34 -12.89 -10.44
N PRO A 160 25.59 -12.03 -9.71
CA PRO A 160 24.58 -11.20 -10.34
C PRO A 160 25.21 -10.13 -11.25
N PRO A 161 24.47 -9.59 -12.23
CA PRO A 161 24.94 -8.43 -12.98
C PRO A 161 25.15 -7.25 -12.03
N ARG A 162 26.26 -6.54 -12.19
CA ARG A 162 26.65 -5.37 -11.40
C ARG A 162 26.36 -4.05 -12.10
N THR A 163 26.07 -4.11 -13.40
CA THR A 163 25.72 -2.94 -14.22
C THR A 163 24.53 -3.26 -15.11
N VAL A 164 23.86 -2.23 -15.62
CA VAL A 164 22.79 -2.38 -16.62
C VAL A 164 23.32 -3.06 -17.89
N ALA A 165 24.54 -2.72 -18.32
CA ALA A 165 25.17 -3.37 -19.48
C ALA A 165 25.41 -4.88 -19.26
N GLU A 166 25.85 -5.28 -18.06
CA GLU A 166 25.94 -6.71 -17.71
C GLU A 166 24.56 -7.38 -17.63
N LEU A 167 23.53 -6.66 -17.16
CA LEU A 167 22.15 -7.18 -17.15
C LEU A 167 21.66 -7.44 -18.57
N ASP A 168 21.90 -6.52 -19.51
CA ASP A 168 21.54 -6.68 -20.92
C ASP A 168 22.29 -7.87 -21.55
N GLU A 169 23.60 -7.98 -21.32
CA GLU A 169 24.42 -9.11 -21.79
C GLU A 169 23.89 -10.45 -21.25
N PHE A 170 23.54 -10.50 -19.96
CA PHE A 170 23.02 -11.70 -19.34
C PHE A 170 21.63 -12.03 -19.88
N ALA A 171 20.77 -11.02 -20.07
CA ALA A 171 19.45 -11.18 -20.66
C ALA A 171 19.52 -11.74 -22.08
N GLU A 172 20.48 -11.30 -22.90
CA GLU A 172 20.71 -11.86 -24.23
C GLU A 172 21.11 -13.34 -24.17
N LYS A 173 22.08 -13.70 -23.32
CA LYS A 173 22.54 -15.08 -23.13
C LYS A 173 21.44 -16.01 -22.58
N LEU A 174 20.57 -15.47 -21.73
CA LEU A 174 19.46 -16.20 -21.14
C LEU A 174 18.24 -16.28 -22.07
N THR A 175 18.19 -15.49 -23.14
CA THR A 175 17.08 -15.53 -24.09
C THR A 175 17.25 -16.71 -25.04
N ARG A 176 16.24 -17.59 -25.10
CA ARG A 176 16.23 -18.75 -26.00
C ARG A 176 15.10 -18.63 -27.00
N ARG A 177 15.41 -19.00 -28.25
CA ARG A 177 14.44 -19.06 -29.34
C ARG A 177 14.29 -20.48 -29.83
N ASP A 178 13.07 -20.85 -30.20
CA ASP A 178 12.80 -22.09 -30.91
C ASP A 178 13.52 -22.05 -32.27
N PRO A 179 14.37 -23.04 -32.59
CA PRO A 179 15.18 -23.01 -33.80
C PRO A 179 14.37 -23.22 -35.10
N ARG A 180 13.14 -23.73 -35.01
CA ARG A 180 12.27 -23.96 -36.16
C ARG A 180 11.36 -22.77 -36.46
N THR A 181 10.86 -22.13 -35.41
CA THR A 181 9.84 -21.06 -35.53
C THR A 181 10.40 -19.66 -35.25
N GLY A 182 11.57 -19.56 -34.62
CA GLY A 182 12.18 -18.29 -34.18
C GLY A 182 11.50 -17.65 -32.97
N ALA A 183 10.43 -18.27 -32.45
CA ALA A 183 9.67 -17.78 -31.31
C ALA A 183 10.52 -17.79 -30.04
N ILE A 184 10.38 -16.78 -29.18
CA ILE A 184 11.04 -16.75 -27.87
C ILE A 184 10.37 -17.81 -26.98
N VAL A 185 11.15 -18.76 -26.47
CA VAL A 185 10.68 -19.81 -25.54
C VAL A 185 11.18 -19.58 -24.11
N GLN A 186 12.18 -18.72 -23.93
CA GLN A 186 12.65 -18.22 -22.64
C GLN A 186 13.13 -16.78 -22.86
N LEU A 187 12.63 -15.85 -22.05
CA LEU A 187 13.11 -14.46 -22.05
C LEU A 187 14.12 -14.30 -20.91
N GLY A 188 15.29 -13.75 -21.21
CA GLY A 188 16.37 -13.65 -20.22
C GLY A 188 16.15 -12.59 -19.14
N PHE A 189 15.41 -11.53 -19.48
CA PHE A 189 14.94 -10.54 -18.53
C PHE A 189 13.60 -9.99 -19.01
N LEU A 190 12.59 -10.02 -18.14
CA LEU A 190 11.30 -9.41 -18.38
C LEU A 190 11.18 -8.21 -17.45
N PRO A 191 11.14 -6.97 -17.96
CA PRO A 191 11.08 -5.77 -17.12
C PRO A 191 9.67 -5.53 -16.52
N GLN A 192 8.86 -6.58 -16.34
CA GLN A 192 7.53 -6.45 -15.74
C GLN A 192 7.62 -6.46 -14.21
N GLU A 193 8.03 -5.31 -13.68
CA GLU A 193 7.37 -4.62 -12.55
C GLU A 193 7.43 -3.11 -12.78
#